data_AF-H2IRH2-F1
#
_entry.id   AF-H2IRH2-F1
#
_cell.length_a   1.000
_cell.length_b   1.000
_cell.length_c   1.000
_cell.angle_alpha   90.00
_cell.angle_beta   90.00
_cell.angle_gamma   90.00
#
_symmetry.space_group_name_H-M   'P 1'
#
loop_
_entity.id
_entity.type
_entity.pdbx_description
1 polymer ?
#
loop_
_entity_poly.entity_id
_entity_poly.type
_entity_poly.pdbx_seq_one_letter_code
_entity_poly.pdbx_strand_id
1 'polypeptide(L)'
;MTDQVDAILFDLDNTLINTQALKNYRENSLRGDFTQGLLDLTKIYPKTRSILDSLAQRNIPLGVVTNSPKRYALKLLEHYDLTNYFKVIITYDDVKNGGAKPSPIGINLALAQLGLSSKNNILFIGDEENDVNASYAAGVKPIAPAWASKEFIGQVPAAMLSTSLLLSEIQKFSNINLIADRCANENSFEIEKKQLYFIPMTIDGQIGAIKKDDIDIICLGRYFSQGSELTARIHDMHPLSKEIYKKELSNTYVIPEYWVRLLNHFVEKTPAYIFNNTSDFHIVTVIPSKKSKNPRLENMLNRISRISKSTAKFIPDLFEFQENAKSLKTLGRKENRQHEIGQNLRIKDKYSTLIGNAKILIIDDVVTTGATFEGAFNLLSSYRPERILGICLAKTVSVSAELKFCPDCGRRMKLRTNHKDDTHFWGCTGFHETPQCKHTENMRIKECPSCGGNMYQKRNKKGELFLTCEEYYTVRNCRYTEDIL
;
A
#
# COMPACT_ATOMS: atom_id res chain seq x y z
N MET A 1 -11.21 21.65 -4.87
CA MET A 1 -9.83 21.94 -4.41
C MET A 1 -8.93 21.95 -5.62
N THR A 2 -7.87 22.76 -5.62
CA THR A 2 -6.84 22.71 -6.67
C THR A 2 -6.09 21.37 -6.56
N ASP A 3 -5.60 20.81 -7.66
CA ASP A 3 -4.78 19.58 -7.65
C ASP A 3 -3.32 19.84 -7.22
N GLN A 4 -3.08 20.92 -6.48
CA GLN A 4 -1.74 21.31 -6.03
C GLN A 4 -1.42 20.66 -4.68
N VAL A 5 -0.13 20.48 -4.40
CA VAL A 5 0.34 20.01 -3.09
C VAL A 5 0.26 21.16 -2.09
N ASP A 6 -0.52 20.99 -1.02
CA ASP A 6 -0.77 22.03 -0.01
C ASP A 6 0.33 22.10 1.06
N ALA A 7 0.97 20.98 1.38
CA ALA A 7 2.15 20.90 2.25
C ALA A 7 2.87 19.55 2.11
N ILE A 8 4.12 19.51 2.57
CA ILE A 8 4.92 18.29 2.65
C ILE A 8 5.48 18.16 4.06
N LEU A 9 5.22 17.02 4.68
CA LEU A 9 5.81 16.63 5.95
C LEU A 9 6.91 15.60 5.70
N PHE A 10 8.02 15.73 6.41
CA PHE A 10 9.16 14.82 6.32
C PHE A 10 9.38 14.10 7.65
N ASP A 11 9.75 12.82 7.60
CA ASP A 11 10.56 12.26 8.66
C ASP A 11 11.98 12.87 8.64
N LEU A 12 12.67 12.81 9.77
CA LEU A 12 14.03 13.32 9.93
C LEU A 12 15.10 12.26 9.66
N ASP A 13 15.01 11.17 10.41
CA ASP A 13 16.08 10.20 10.61
C ASP A 13 16.08 9.21 9.46
N ASN A 14 17.23 9.04 8.80
CA ASN A 14 17.34 8.24 7.60
C ASN A 14 16.44 8.66 6.42
N THR A 15 15.70 9.76 6.52
CA THR A 15 14.94 10.40 5.43
C THR A 15 15.60 11.69 4.91
N LEU A 16 15.80 12.69 5.79
CA LEU A 16 16.49 13.95 5.45
C LEU A 16 17.99 13.86 5.75
N ILE A 17 18.32 13.23 6.87
CA ILE A 17 19.67 13.07 7.40
C ILE A 17 19.92 11.58 7.61
N ASN A 18 21.00 11.05 7.03
CA ASN A 18 21.48 9.72 7.35
C ASN A 18 22.00 9.71 8.79
N THR A 19 21.25 9.02 9.64
CA THR A 19 21.53 8.88 11.07
C THR A 19 21.62 7.40 11.45
N GLN A 20 21.93 6.51 10.50
CA GLN A 20 21.97 5.06 10.74
C GLN A 20 22.94 4.69 11.86
N ALA A 21 24.09 5.37 11.94
CA ALA A 21 25.07 5.18 13.01
C ALA A 21 24.53 5.50 14.41
N LEU A 22 23.42 6.25 14.50
CA LEU A 22 22.80 6.69 15.74
C LEU A 22 21.55 5.88 16.13
N LYS A 23 21.24 4.78 15.42
CA LYS A 23 20.07 3.93 15.72
C LYS A 23 20.02 3.52 17.21
N ASN A 24 21.11 3.00 17.75
CA ASN A 24 21.21 2.61 19.15
C ASN A 24 21.03 3.80 20.12
N TYR A 25 21.49 5.00 19.74
CA TYR A 25 21.31 6.20 20.56
C TYR A 25 19.83 6.60 20.64
N ARG A 26 19.11 6.56 19.51
CA ARG A 26 17.68 6.85 19.44
C ARG A 26 16.85 5.84 20.23
N GLU A 27 17.09 4.55 20.02
CA GLU A 27 16.27 3.48 20.59
C GLU A 27 16.47 3.31 22.10
N ASN A 28 17.70 3.47 22.59
CA ASN A 28 17.98 3.29 24.02
C ASN A 28 17.73 4.55 24.85
N SER A 29 17.30 5.66 24.23
CA SER A 29 17.06 6.95 24.89
C SER A 29 18.16 7.27 25.90
N LEU A 30 19.43 7.04 25.52
CA LEU A 30 20.55 7.27 26.42
C LEU A 30 20.44 8.72 26.89
N ARG A 31 20.16 8.91 28.19
CA ARG A 31 20.10 10.24 28.85
C ARG A 31 21.46 10.95 28.88
N GLY A 32 22.40 10.52 28.03
CA GLY A 32 23.67 11.17 27.81
C GLY A 32 23.53 12.34 26.84
N ASP A 33 24.42 13.32 26.99
CA ASP A 33 24.45 14.47 26.10
C ASP A 33 24.63 14.05 24.63
N PHE A 34 23.79 14.60 23.74
CA PHE A 34 24.01 14.52 22.30
C PHE A 34 25.21 15.42 21.94
N THR A 35 26.40 14.82 21.82
CA THR A 35 27.68 15.50 21.66
C THR A 35 28.03 15.77 20.19
N GLN A 36 29.03 16.64 19.95
CA GLN A 36 29.54 16.90 18.60
C GLN A 36 30.06 15.64 17.92
N GLY A 37 30.74 14.75 18.64
CA GLY A 37 31.24 13.49 18.07
C GLY A 37 30.13 12.57 17.55
N LEU A 38 28.90 12.65 18.09
CA LEU A 38 27.75 11.94 17.54
C LEU A 38 27.19 12.63 16.27
N LEU A 39 27.23 13.96 16.21
CA LEU A 39 26.83 14.71 15.00
C LEU A 39 27.74 14.36 13.81
N ASP A 40 29.05 14.23 14.05
CA ASP A 40 30.05 13.93 13.01
C ASP A 40 29.85 12.54 12.35
N LEU A 41 29.06 11.65 12.98
CA LEU A 41 28.69 10.35 12.42
C LEU A 41 27.49 10.43 11.46
N THR A 42 26.84 11.57 11.37
CA THR A 42 25.66 11.79 10.51
C THR A 42 26.06 12.47 9.21
N LYS A 43 25.20 12.38 8.20
CA LYS A 43 25.35 13.15 6.93
C LYS A 43 23.98 13.44 6.34
N ILE A 44 23.77 14.63 5.78
CA ILE A 44 22.59 14.84 4.91
C ILE A 44 22.69 13.97 3.64
N TYR A 45 21.55 13.50 3.15
CA TYR A 45 21.55 12.80 1.86
C TYR A 45 21.91 13.75 0.70
N PRO A 46 22.52 13.23 -0.37
CA PRO A 46 22.76 14.02 -1.57
C PRO A 46 21.45 14.63 -2.07
N LYS A 47 21.48 15.93 -2.41
CA LYS A 47 20.35 16.72 -2.90
C LYS A 47 19.25 17.05 -1.87
N THR A 48 19.38 16.71 -0.58
CA THR A 48 18.41 17.14 0.45
C THR A 48 18.19 18.66 0.41
N ARG A 49 19.25 19.47 0.42
CA ARG A 49 19.13 20.94 0.31
C ARG A 49 18.44 21.37 -0.98
N SER A 50 18.86 20.82 -2.12
CA SER A 50 18.26 21.12 -3.43
C SER A 50 16.76 20.82 -3.48
N ILE A 51 16.30 19.75 -2.81
CA ILE A 51 14.87 19.47 -2.65
C ILE A 51 14.21 20.58 -1.86
N LEU A 52 14.71 20.86 -0.65
CA LEU A 52 14.11 21.84 0.25
C LEU A 52 14.09 23.26 -0.36
N ASP A 53 15.18 23.68 -1.03
CA ASP A 53 15.26 24.92 -1.80
C ASP A 53 14.19 24.99 -2.88
N SER A 54 14.08 23.94 -3.70
CA SER A 54 13.10 23.89 -4.81
C SER A 54 11.67 23.93 -4.30
N LEU A 55 11.38 23.30 -3.17
CA LEU A 55 10.06 23.31 -2.54
C LEU A 55 9.74 24.67 -1.89
N ALA A 56 10.73 25.28 -1.24
CA ALA A 56 10.61 26.62 -0.66
C ALA A 56 10.37 27.69 -1.74
N GLN A 57 11.07 27.62 -2.88
CA GLN A 57 10.85 28.50 -4.04
C GLN A 57 9.44 28.37 -4.63
N ARG A 58 8.80 27.22 -4.44
CA ARG A 58 7.40 26.96 -4.85
C ARG A 58 6.39 27.37 -3.79
N ASN A 59 6.83 27.96 -2.68
CA ASN A 59 6.02 28.36 -1.53
C ASN A 59 5.22 27.21 -0.89
N ILE A 60 5.71 25.97 -1.01
CA ILE A 60 5.07 24.81 -0.39
C ILE A 60 5.46 24.78 1.11
N PRO A 61 4.52 24.86 2.06
CA PRO A 61 4.80 24.68 3.48
C PRO A 61 5.46 23.34 3.77
N LEU A 62 6.57 23.36 4.51
CA LEU A 62 7.30 22.17 4.92
C LEU A 62 7.22 21.99 6.43
N GLY A 63 7.18 20.73 6.88
CA GLY A 63 7.26 20.37 8.28
C GLY A 63 8.07 19.09 8.51
N VAL A 64 8.55 18.92 9.74
CA VAL A 64 9.18 17.67 10.19
C VAL A 64 8.28 17.00 11.22
N VAL A 65 8.11 15.68 11.12
CA VAL A 65 7.45 14.85 12.13
C VAL A 65 8.31 13.62 12.39
N THR A 66 8.97 13.58 13.54
CA THR A 66 9.93 12.53 13.90
C THR A 66 9.55 11.85 15.23
N ASN A 67 9.89 10.56 15.35
CA ASN A 67 9.82 9.82 16.61
C ASN A 67 11.04 10.08 17.51
N SER A 68 11.96 10.96 17.08
CA SER A 68 13.15 11.30 17.84
C SER A 68 12.89 12.36 18.91
N PRO A 69 13.68 12.37 20.00
CA PRO A 69 13.60 13.39 21.04
C PRO A 69 13.89 14.80 20.51
N LYS A 70 13.24 15.81 21.08
CA LYS A 70 13.30 17.21 20.66
C LYS A 70 14.71 17.78 20.59
N ARG A 71 15.50 17.59 21.65
CA ARG A 71 16.88 18.09 21.74
C ARG A 71 17.76 17.50 20.64
N TYR A 72 17.56 16.22 20.30
CA TYR A 72 18.29 15.53 19.24
C TYR A 72 17.90 16.08 17.86
N ALA A 73 16.59 16.15 17.58
CA ALA A 73 16.07 16.60 16.30
C ALA A 73 16.49 18.05 15.98
N LEU A 74 16.35 18.96 16.95
CA LEU A 74 16.72 20.37 16.78
C LEU A 74 18.22 20.54 16.56
N LYS A 75 19.07 19.83 17.32
CA LYS A 75 20.53 19.88 17.12
C LYS A 75 20.96 19.38 15.74
N LEU A 76 20.34 18.32 15.22
CA LEU A 76 20.63 17.84 13.88
C LEU A 76 20.22 18.85 12.81
N LEU A 77 19.02 19.40 12.91
CA LEU A 77 18.55 20.41 11.97
C LEU A 77 19.41 21.67 12.00
N GLU A 78 19.83 22.12 13.18
CA GLU A 78 20.73 23.27 13.34
C GLU A 78 22.13 22.98 12.77
N HIS A 79 22.71 21.82 13.08
CA HIS A 79 24.05 21.44 12.59
C HIS A 79 24.15 21.44 11.06
N TYR A 80 23.04 21.13 10.37
CA TYR A 80 22.97 21.16 8.91
C TYR A 80 22.26 22.40 8.34
N ASP A 81 21.99 23.45 9.11
CA ASP A 81 21.29 24.66 8.65
C ASP A 81 19.94 24.35 7.94
N LEU A 82 19.20 23.37 8.45
CA LEU A 82 17.92 22.92 7.88
C LEU A 82 16.71 23.49 8.63
N THR A 83 16.89 24.01 9.84
CA THR A 83 15.79 24.49 10.69
C THR A 83 14.86 25.48 9.98
N ASN A 84 15.43 26.43 9.23
CA ASN A 84 14.67 27.53 8.61
C ASN A 84 13.79 27.11 7.43
N TYR A 85 13.91 25.88 6.91
CA TYR A 85 13.01 25.38 5.87
C TYR A 85 11.65 24.98 6.42
N PHE A 86 11.57 24.63 7.71
CA PHE A 86 10.40 23.99 8.29
C PHE A 86 9.58 24.97 9.12
N LYS A 87 8.30 25.13 8.76
CA LYS A 87 7.34 25.95 9.52
C LYS A 87 6.89 25.26 10.82
N VAL A 88 6.99 23.93 10.86
CA VAL A 88 6.62 23.12 12.02
C VAL A 88 7.60 21.96 12.19
N ILE A 89 7.97 21.67 13.44
CA ILE A 89 8.79 20.53 13.81
C ILE A 89 8.08 19.84 14.97
N ILE A 90 7.52 18.65 14.72
CA ILE A 90 6.89 17.79 15.71
C ILE A 90 7.84 16.65 16.04
N THR A 91 8.06 16.44 17.33
CA THR A 91 9.00 15.47 17.88
C THR A 91 8.30 14.51 18.84
N TYR A 92 9.00 13.49 19.33
CA TYR A 92 8.46 12.55 20.30
C TYR A 92 7.89 13.25 21.55
N ASP A 93 8.56 14.31 22.03
CA ASP A 93 8.17 15.06 23.21
C ASP A 93 6.83 15.80 23.05
N ASP A 94 6.43 16.10 21.81
CA ASP A 94 5.22 16.89 21.52
C ASP A 94 3.94 16.03 21.52
N VAL A 95 4.05 14.72 21.23
CA VAL A 95 2.88 13.81 21.09
C VAL A 95 2.39 13.21 22.41
N LYS A 96 3.17 13.32 23.50
CA LYS A 96 2.81 12.86 24.87
C LYS A 96 2.22 11.44 24.87
N ASN A 97 1.12 11.23 25.60
CA ASN A 97 0.40 9.95 25.68
C ASN A 97 -0.27 9.53 24.37
N GLY A 98 -0.33 10.40 23.36
CA GLY A 98 -0.86 10.10 22.03
C GLY A 98 0.02 9.14 21.22
N GLY A 99 1.28 8.96 21.65
CA GLY A 99 2.19 7.99 21.08
C GLY A 99 2.81 8.45 19.77
N ALA A 100 4.00 7.90 19.51
CA ALA A 100 4.80 8.14 18.32
C ALA A 100 4.21 7.42 17.09
N LYS A 101 4.71 7.71 15.88
CA LYS A 101 4.38 6.94 14.67
C LYS A 101 4.57 5.44 14.97
N PRO A 102 3.61 4.56 14.66
CA PRO A 102 2.56 4.68 13.64
C PRO A 102 1.27 5.41 14.05
N SER A 103 1.21 6.01 15.25
CA SER A 103 0.11 6.91 15.63
C SER A 103 0.03 8.11 14.66
N PRO A 104 -1.17 8.53 14.22
CA PRO A 104 -1.32 9.70 13.35
C PRO A 104 -1.19 11.02 14.10
N ILE A 105 -1.07 11.01 15.43
CA ILE A 105 -1.18 12.22 16.26
C ILE A 105 -0.11 13.25 15.92
N GLY A 106 1.14 12.84 15.70
CA GLY A 106 2.21 13.77 15.32
C GLY A 106 1.94 14.47 13.99
N ILE A 107 1.41 13.74 13.00
CA ILE A 107 1.01 14.29 11.70
C ILE A 107 -0.15 15.27 11.88
N ASN A 108 -1.18 14.89 12.64
CA ASN A 108 -2.34 15.75 12.89
C ASN A 108 -1.97 17.05 13.61
N LEU A 109 -1.04 16.99 14.58
CA LEU A 109 -0.51 18.18 15.25
C LEU A 109 0.24 19.09 14.27
N ALA A 110 1.06 18.52 13.39
CA ALA A 110 1.77 19.29 12.35
C ALA A 110 0.78 20.00 11.42
N LEU A 111 -0.25 19.30 10.96
CA LEU A 111 -1.30 19.86 10.11
C LEU A 111 -2.04 21.01 10.81
N ALA A 112 -2.44 20.80 12.07
CA ALA A 112 -3.12 21.83 12.85
C ALA A 112 -2.27 23.11 13.00
N GLN A 113 -0.96 22.97 13.27
CA GLN A 113 -0.04 24.12 13.37
C GLN A 113 0.18 24.83 12.03
N LEU A 114 0.03 24.11 10.91
CA LEU A 114 0.06 24.69 9.56
C LEU A 114 -1.29 25.30 9.15
N GLY A 115 -2.35 25.17 9.96
CA GLY A 115 -3.70 25.57 9.58
C GLY A 115 -4.34 24.68 8.50
N LEU A 116 -3.89 23.42 8.40
CA LEU A 116 -4.31 22.44 7.40
C LEU A 116 -5.03 21.26 8.07
N SER A 117 -5.64 20.41 7.25
CA SER A 117 -6.30 19.17 7.68
C SER A 117 -6.03 18.02 6.72
N SER A 118 -6.48 16.82 7.04
CA SER A 118 -6.41 15.66 6.15
C SER A 118 -7.25 15.79 4.87
N LYS A 119 -8.10 16.83 4.76
CA LYS A 119 -8.81 17.17 3.53
C LYS A 119 -7.93 17.87 2.50
N ASN A 120 -6.77 18.38 2.92
CA ASN A 120 -5.80 19.03 2.05
C ASN A 120 -4.92 18.00 1.33
N ASN A 121 -4.26 18.44 0.25
CA ASN A 121 -3.36 17.62 -0.54
C ASN A 121 -1.97 17.53 0.11
N ILE A 122 -1.85 16.71 1.15
CA ILE A 122 -0.63 16.56 1.96
C ILE A 122 0.17 15.33 1.55
N LEU A 123 1.48 15.52 1.36
CA LEU A 123 2.44 14.42 1.25
C LEU A 123 3.17 14.23 2.58
N PHE A 124 3.41 12.97 2.94
CA PHE A 124 4.35 12.62 3.99
C PHE A 124 5.49 11.80 3.38
N ILE A 125 6.74 12.21 3.58
CA ILE A 125 7.93 11.54 3.05
C ILE A 125 8.69 10.93 4.22
N GLY A 126 8.80 9.60 4.26
CA GLY A 126 9.48 8.86 5.32
C GLY A 126 9.93 7.47 4.87
N ASP A 127 11.00 6.95 5.46
CA ASP A 127 11.65 5.70 5.03
C ASP A 127 11.19 4.46 5.80
N GLU A 128 10.50 4.62 6.93
CA GLU A 128 10.07 3.48 7.75
C GLU A 128 8.61 3.08 7.51
N GLU A 129 8.29 1.82 7.82
CA GLU A 129 6.91 1.32 7.77
C GLU A 129 5.97 2.10 8.71
N ASN A 130 6.50 2.61 9.83
CA ASN A 130 5.77 3.45 10.77
C ASN A 130 5.31 4.76 10.13
N ASP A 131 6.09 5.34 9.22
CA ASP A 131 5.74 6.55 8.48
C ASP A 131 4.56 6.30 7.55
N VAL A 132 4.62 5.19 6.81
CA VAL A 132 3.56 4.80 5.88
C VAL A 132 2.26 4.55 6.63
N ASN A 133 2.31 3.83 7.75
CA ASN A 133 1.15 3.55 8.58
C ASN A 133 0.56 4.80 9.24
N ALA A 134 1.40 5.67 9.82
CA ALA A 134 0.94 6.93 10.40
C ALA A 134 0.29 7.84 9.36
N SER A 135 0.84 7.89 8.15
CA SER A 135 0.31 8.69 7.05
C SER A 135 -1.08 8.23 6.64
N TYR A 136 -1.27 6.92 6.41
CA TYR A 136 -2.59 6.39 6.11
C TYR A 136 -3.59 6.63 7.25
N ALA A 137 -3.16 6.48 8.50
CA ALA A 137 -4.00 6.75 9.67
C ALA A 137 -4.38 8.24 9.80
N ALA A 138 -3.51 9.14 9.39
CA ALA A 138 -3.76 10.59 9.37
C ALA A 138 -4.55 11.03 8.12
N GLY A 139 -4.78 10.15 7.15
CA GLY A 139 -5.43 10.49 5.88
C GLY A 139 -4.55 11.31 4.93
N VAL A 140 -3.22 11.27 5.09
CA VAL A 140 -2.26 11.93 4.20
C VAL A 140 -1.56 10.91 3.29
N LYS A 141 -0.95 11.36 2.19
CA LYS A 141 -0.37 10.46 1.19
C LYS A 141 1.08 10.08 1.56
N PRO A 142 1.37 8.80 1.88
CA PRO A 142 2.73 8.36 2.20
C PRO A 142 3.60 8.19 0.94
N ILE A 143 4.82 8.69 1.00
CA ILE A 143 5.85 8.57 -0.04
C ILE A 143 7.10 7.96 0.56
N ALA A 144 7.58 6.87 -0.03
CA ALA A 144 8.88 6.32 0.31
C ALA A 144 9.98 7.03 -0.50
N PRO A 145 10.99 7.63 0.13
CA PRO A 145 12.13 8.24 -0.54
C PRO A 145 13.11 7.18 -1.07
N ALA A 146 13.31 7.13 -2.38
CA ALA A 146 14.25 6.17 -3.01
C ALA A 146 15.73 6.47 -2.75
N TRP A 147 16.04 7.63 -2.15
CA TRP A 147 17.41 8.06 -1.80
C TRP A 147 17.84 7.69 -0.38
N ALA A 148 16.91 7.23 0.44
CA ALA A 148 17.06 7.01 1.87
C ALA A 148 17.26 5.51 2.19
N SER A 149 17.09 5.12 3.46
CA SER A 149 17.53 3.83 4.03
C SER A 149 17.28 2.59 3.17
N LYS A 150 18.17 1.60 3.33
CA LYS A 150 18.08 0.26 2.73
C LYS A 150 17.14 -0.67 3.49
N GLU A 151 16.55 -0.21 4.60
CA GLU A 151 15.59 -1.02 5.33
C GLU A 151 14.35 -1.26 4.47
N PHE A 152 13.86 -2.48 4.54
CA PHE A 152 12.77 -2.98 3.75
C PHE A 152 11.47 -2.78 4.52
N ILE A 153 10.46 -2.18 3.87
CA ILE A 153 9.12 -2.01 4.44
C ILE A 153 8.15 -3.02 3.84
N GLY A 154 7.31 -3.61 4.68
CA GLY A 154 6.29 -4.56 4.25
C GLY A 154 5.04 -3.87 3.72
N GLN A 155 4.81 -2.63 4.14
CA GLN A 155 3.64 -1.83 3.83
C GLN A 155 3.86 -0.94 2.60
N VAL A 156 2.97 -1.04 1.60
CA VAL A 156 3.09 -0.28 0.35
C VAL A 156 2.69 1.21 0.51
N PRO A 157 3.57 2.18 0.16
CA PRO A 157 3.27 3.61 0.13
C PRO A 157 2.46 3.98 -1.13
N ALA A 158 2.02 5.25 -1.22
CA ALA A 158 1.33 5.76 -2.41
C ALA A 158 2.24 5.95 -3.62
N ALA A 159 3.52 6.19 -3.37
CA ALA A 159 4.58 6.19 -4.37
C ALA A 159 5.93 5.96 -3.70
N MET A 160 6.90 5.50 -4.49
CA MET A 160 8.32 5.53 -4.14
C MET A 160 9.02 6.43 -5.16
N LEU A 161 9.63 7.52 -4.72
CA LEU A 161 10.14 8.57 -5.62
C LEU A 161 11.63 8.82 -5.40
N SER A 162 12.34 9.03 -6.50
CA SER A 162 13.68 9.64 -6.47
C SER A 162 13.56 11.17 -6.32
N THR A 163 14.65 11.82 -5.97
CA THR A 163 14.72 13.29 -5.89
C THR A 163 14.24 13.97 -7.17
N SER A 164 14.66 13.48 -8.33
CA SER A 164 14.31 14.08 -9.62
C SER A 164 12.82 13.93 -9.93
N LEU A 165 12.25 12.76 -9.64
CA LEU A 165 10.83 12.49 -9.87
C LEU A 165 9.95 13.28 -8.91
N LEU A 166 10.36 13.42 -7.64
CA LEU A 166 9.66 14.28 -6.70
C LEU A 166 9.54 15.70 -7.26
N LEU A 167 10.66 16.30 -7.67
CA LEU A 167 10.68 17.69 -8.15
C LEU A 167 9.92 17.90 -9.48
N SER A 168 9.89 16.89 -10.36
CA SER A 168 9.15 16.99 -11.62
C SER A 168 7.64 16.86 -11.44
N GLU A 169 7.18 16.09 -10.44
CA GLU A 169 5.74 15.81 -10.26
C GLU A 169 5.05 16.61 -9.16
N ILE A 170 5.80 17.26 -8.27
CA ILE A 170 5.23 17.92 -7.08
C ILE A 170 4.17 19.00 -7.38
N GLN A 171 4.06 19.46 -8.62
CA GLN A 171 3.03 20.43 -9.01
C GLN A 171 1.62 19.86 -9.02
N LYS A 172 1.47 18.54 -9.21
CA LYS A 172 0.17 17.86 -9.30
C LYS A 172 0.10 16.72 -8.30
N PHE A 173 -0.76 16.86 -7.30
CA PHE A 173 -0.96 15.85 -6.27
C PHE A 173 -1.47 14.54 -6.86
N SER A 174 -2.34 14.59 -7.87
CA SER A 174 -2.88 13.43 -8.58
C SER A 174 -1.82 12.61 -9.34
N ASN A 175 -0.73 13.24 -9.81
CA ASN A 175 0.36 12.56 -10.51
C ASN A 175 1.15 11.61 -9.60
N ILE A 176 1.15 11.90 -8.29
CA ILE A 176 1.90 11.11 -7.30
C ILE A 176 1.02 9.95 -6.84
N ASN A 177 0.83 8.97 -7.70
CA ASN A 177 0.14 7.73 -7.42
C ASN A 177 0.74 6.63 -8.30
N LEU A 178 0.67 5.38 -7.83
CA LEU A 178 1.06 4.25 -8.66
C LEU A 178 0.17 4.14 -9.90
N ILE A 179 0.75 3.58 -10.96
CA ILE A 179 0.16 3.61 -12.30
C ILE A 179 -1.22 2.94 -12.37
N ALA A 180 -1.41 1.82 -11.68
CA ALA A 180 -2.71 1.12 -11.67
C ALA A 180 -3.77 1.90 -10.88
N ASP A 181 -3.39 2.60 -9.81
CA ASP A 181 -4.32 3.46 -9.06
C ASP A 181 -4.83 4.59 -9.96
N ARG A 182 -3.92 5.22 -10.72
CA ARG A 182 -4.27 6.26 -11.68
C ARG A 182 -5.17 5.76 -12.80
N CYS A 183 -4.81 4.64 -13.41
CA CYS A 183 -5.62 4.03 -14.46
C CYS A 183 -7.03 3.69 -13.96
N ALA A 184 -7.16 3.25 -12.71
CA ALA A 184 -8.45 2.96 -12.11
C ALA A 184 -9.29 4.21 -11.83
N ASN A 185 -8.66 5.33 -11.47
CA ASN A 185 -9.36 6.61 -11.29
C ASN A 185 -9.96 7.13 -12.60
N GLU A 186 -9.26 6.93 -13.72
CA GLU A 186 -9.69 7.36 -15.06
C GLU A 186 -10.47 6.27 -15.81
N ASN A 187 -10.50 5.04 -15.29
CA ASN A 187 -10.96 3.83 -15.97
C ASN A 187 -10.36 3.67 -17.39
N SER A 188 -9.08 4.07 -17.54
CA SER A 188 -8.40 4.17 -18.83
C SER A 188 -6.90 3.85 -18.68
N PHE A 189 -6.23 3.60 -19.81
CA PHE A 189 -4.77 3.55 -19.87
C PHE A 189 -4.30 4.54 -20.94
N GLU A 190 -4.36 5.83 -20.62
CA GLU A 190 -3.93 6.94 -21.47
C GLU A 190 -2.98 7.87 -20.71
N ILE A 191 -1.89 7.29 -20.18
CA ILE A 191 -0.97 8.02 -19.29
C ILE A 191 0.33 8.35 -20.02
N GLU A 192 0.83 9.58 -19.83
CA GLU A 192 2.11 10.03 -20.36
C GLU A 192 3.27 9.15 -19.86
N LYS A 193 4.19 8.79 -20.77
CA LYS A 193 5.31 7.86 -20.49
C LYS A 193 6.16 8.21 -19.27
N LYS A 194 6.27 9.49 -18.90
CA LYS A 194 7.08 9.95 -17.76
C LYS A 194 6.45 9.67 -16.39
N GLN A 195 5.22 9.18 -16.35
CA GLN A 195 4.45 9.07 -15.11
C GLN A 195 4.08 7.61 -14.76
N LEU A 196 4.87 6.65 -15.24
CA LEU A 196 4.71 5.23 -14.96
C LEU A 196 5.31 4.88 -13.61
N TYR A 197 4.61 5.22 -12.53
CA TYR A 197 5.05 4.89 -11.16
C TYR A 197 4.69 3.45 -10.80
N PHE A 198 5.70 2.68 -10.42
CA PHE A 198 5.57 1.34 -9.86
C PHE A 198 6.53 1.20 -8.67
N ILE A 199 6.33 0.16 -7.87
CA ILE A 199 7.17 -0.14 -6.73
C ILE A 199 7.95 -1.44 -7.00
N PRO A 200 9.30 -1.40 -7.00
CA PRO A 200 10.10 -2.61 -7.02
C PRO A 200 9.99 -3.34 -5.67
N MET A 201 9.93 -4.66 -5.72
CA MET A 201 9.88 -5.51 -4.54
C MET A 201 10.80 -6.71 -4.64
N THR A 202 11.24 -7.19 -3.49
CA THR A 202 11.86 -8.51 -3.33
C THR A 202 10.81 -9.62 -3.48
N ILE A 203 11.27 -10.86 -3.64
CA ILE A 203 10.40 -12.04 -3.78
C ILE A 203 9.40 -12.23 -2.62
N ASP A 204 9.76 -11.84 -1.40
CA ASP A 204 8.88 -11.88 -0.23
C ASP A 204 7.95 -10.65 -0.12
N GLY A 205 7.98 -9.79 -1.13
CA GLY A 205 7.11 -8.63 -1.27
C GLY A 205 7.52 -7.46 -0.39
N GLN A 206 8.79 -7.35 0.00
CA GLN A 206 9.30 -6.19 0.71
C GLN A 206 9.64 -5.07 -0.27
N ILE A 207 9.52 -3.83 0.19
CA ILE A 207 9.73 -2.62 -0.60
C ILE A 207 10.93 -1.88 -0.05
N GLY A 208 11.79 -1.38 -0.93
CA GLY A 208 12.95 -0.59 -0.53
C GLY A 208 13.76 -0.16 -1.75
N ALA A 209 14.91 0.47 -1.50
CA ALA A 209 15.86 0.82 -2.55
C ALA A 209 16.53 -0.44 -3.15
N ILE A 210 15.84 -1.07 -4.09
CA ILE A 210 16.27 -2.30 -4.77
C ILE A 210 17.01 -1.92 -6.05
N LYS A 211 18.20 -2.49 -6.26
CA LYS A 211 18.92 -2.33 -7.52
C LYS A 211 18.12 -2.99 -8.64
N LYS A 212 18.17 -2.39 -9.81
CA LYS A 212 17.45 -2.84 -11.00
C LYS A 212 17.54 -4.35 -11.27
N ASP A 213 18.73 -4.93 -11.17
CA ASP A 213 18.95 -6.35 -11.45
C ASP A 213 18.41 -7.27 -10.35
N ASP A 214 18.21 -6.73 -9.15
CA ASP A 214 17.72 -7.43 -7.94
C ASP A 214 16.19 -7.31 -7.78
N ILE A 215 15.48 -6.67 -8.71
CA ILE A 215 14.01 -6.53 -8.64
C ILE A 215 13.36 -7.87 -8.96
N ASP A 216 12.65 -8.48 -8.00
CA ASP A 216 11.93 -9.73 -8.24
C ASP A 216 10.49 -9.50 -8.67
N ILE A 217 9.81 -8.49 -8.11
CA ILE A 217 8.40 -8.22 -8.39
C ILE A 217 8.20 -6.73 -8.66
N ILE A 218 7.43 -6.40 -9.70
CA ILE A 218 6.94 -5.06 -9.99
C ILE A 218 5.51 -4.92 -9.47
N CYS A 219 5.27 -3.96 -8.57
CA CYS A 219 3.94 -3.64 -8.05
C CYS A 219 3.39 -2.37 -8.70
N LEU A 220 2.21 -2.47 -9.30
CA LEU A 220 1.62 -1.38 -10.08
C LEU A 220 0.64 -0.50 -9.31
N GLY A 221 0.21 -0.89 -8.11
CA GLY A 221 -0.94 -0.28 -7.43
C GLY A 221 -1.10 -0.69 -5.99
N ARG A 222 -2.17 -0.21 -5.35
CA ARG A 222 -2.51 -0.52 -3.96
C ARG A 222 -3.86 -1.21 -3.85
N TYR A 223 -3.96 -2.15 -2.94
CA TYR A 223 -5.21 -2.80 -2.59
C TYR A 223 -5.44 -2.63 -1.08
N PHE A 224 -6.38 -1.78 -0.69
CA PHE A 224 -6.68 -1.57 0.72
C PHE A 224 -7.52 -2.75 1.23
N SER A 225 -7.02 -3.45 2.25
CA SER A 225 -7.76 -4.56 2.85
C SER A 225 -8.97 -4.04 3.64
N GLN A 226 -10.00 -4.87 3.80
CA GLN A 226 -11.15 -4.53 4.65
C GLN A 226 -10.97 -5.13 6.07
N GLY A 227 -9.72 -5.29 6.52
CA GLY A 227 -9.39 -5.91 7.82
C GLY A 227 -9.49 -4.95 9.02
N SER A 228 -9.51 -3.64 8.76
CA SER A 228 -9.64 -2.57 9.76
C SER A 228 -10.66 -1.54 9.29
N GLU A 229 -11.24 -0.78 10.22
CA GLU A 229 -12.16 0.33 9.90
C GLU A 229 -11.49 1.36 8.99
N LEU A 230 -10.23 1.72 9.29
CA LEU A 230 -9.46 2.66 8.48
C LEU A 230 -9.29 2.19 7.03
N THR A 231 -8.76 0.99 6.83
CA THR A 231 -8.49 0.48 5.48
C THR A 231 -9.77 0.11 4.74
N ALA A 232 -10.86 -0.23 5.43
CA ALA A 232 -12.18 -0.39 4.82
C ALA A 232 -12.73 0.95 4.30
N ARG A 233 -12.66 2.03 5.08
CA ARG A 233 -13.05 3.37 4.59
C ARG A 233 -12.23 3.79 3.37
N ILE A 234 -10.92 3.57 3.39
CA ILE A 234 -10.07 3.90 2.22
C ILE A 234 -10.42 2.99 1.04
N HIS A 235 -10.71 1.71 1.27
CA HIS A 235 -11.14 0.77 0.23
C HIS A 235 -12.35 1.30 -0.55
N ASP A 236 -13.37 1.80 0.16
CA ASP A 236 -14.61 2.28 -0.44
C ASP A 236 -14.43 3.54 -1.30
N MET A 237 -13.38 4.31 -1.04
CA MET A 237 -12.98 5.49 -1.79
C MET A 237 -11.91 5.20 -2.85
N HIS A 238 -11.33 4.00 -2.90
CA HIS A 238 -10.20 3.66 -3.79
C HIS A 238 -10.67 2.84 -5.01
N PRO A 239 -10.73 3.41 -6.23
CA PRO A 239 -11.31 2.74 -7.39
C PRO A 239 -10.65 1.41 -7.74
N LEU A 240 -9.31 1.31 -7.66
CA LEU A 240 -8.62 0.06 -7.93
C LEU A 240 -8.99 -1.03 -6.91
N SER A 241 -9.15 -0.67 -5.63
CA SER A 241 -9.57 -1.63 -4.59
C SER A 241 -10.95 -2.19 -4.89
N LYS A 242 -11.90 -1.33 -5.26
CA LYS A 242 -13.27 -1.72 -5.63
C LYS A 242 -13.27 -2.62 -6.85
N GLU A 243 -12.52 -2.27 -7.89
CA GLU A 243 -12.43 -3.08 -9.11
C GLU A 243 -11.84 -4.46 -8.82
N ILE A 244 -10.74 -4.52 -8.05
CA ILE A 244 -10.16 -5.78 -7.60
C ILE A 244 -11.17 -6.60 -6.78
N TYR A 245 -11.98 -5.96 -5.93
CA TYR A 245 -12.93 -6.64 -5.05
C TYR A 245 -14.11 -7.28 -5.81
N LYS A 246 -14.52 -6.73 -6.96
CA LYS A 246 -15.60 -7.29 -7.80
C LYS A 246 -15.40 -8.77 -8.16
N LYS A 247 -14.16 -9.25 -8.23
CA LYS A 247 -13.84 -10.68 -8.47
C LYS A 247 -14.35 -11.61 -7.36
N GLU A 248 -14.56 -11.10 -6.15
CA GLU A 248 -15.09 -11.87 -5.01
C GLU A 248 -16.63 -11.86 -5.01
N LEU A 249 -17.26 -10.94 -5.74
CA LEU A 249 -18.72 -10.78 -5.82
C LEU A 249 -19.34 -11.57 -6.98
N SER A 250 -18.55 -11.92 -8.00
CA SER A 250 -19.05 -12.61 -9.18
C SER A 250 -18.11 -13.69 -9.69
N ASN A 251 -18.67 -14.88 -9.89
CA ASN A 251 -18.01 -16.00 -10.56
C ASN A 251 -17.84 -15.77 -12.08
N THR A 252 -18.42 -14.70 -12.64
CA THR A 252 -18.30 -14.32 -14.06
C THR A 252 -17.53 -13.02 -14.26
N TYR A 253 -16.83 -12.53 -13.23
CA TYR A 253 -16.02 -11.31 -13.31
C TYR A 253 -15.05 -11.33 -14.51
N VAL A 254 -15.07 -10.26 -15.30
CA VAL A 254 -14.16 -10.05 -16.41
C VAL A 254 -13.26 -8.87 -16.07
N ILE A 255 -11.94 -9.07 -16.20
CA ILE A 255 -10.96 -8.01 -15.97
C ILE A 255 -11.18 -6.86 -16.98
N PRO A 256 -11.17 -5.59 -16.54
CA PRO A 256 -11.43 -4.46 -17.43
C PRO A 256 -10.32 -4.26 -18.48
N GLU A 257 -10.65 -3.61 -19.58
CA GLU A 257 -9.74 -3.39 -20.73
C GLU A 257 -8.49 -2.60 -20.36
N TYR A 258 -8.60 -1.61 -19.47
CA TYR A 258 -7.44 -0.82 -19.07
C TYR A 258 -6.36 -1.67 -18.35
N TRP A 259 -6.73 -2.76 -17.65
CA TRP A 259 -5.75 -3.68 -17.05
C TRP A 259 -5.00 -4.46 -18.12
N VAL A 260 -5.70 -4.91 -19.16
CA VAL A 260 -5.11 -5.63 -20.29
C VAL A 260 -4.08 -4.73 -20.98
N ARG A 261 -4.46 -3.47 -21.27
CA ARG A 261 -3.56 -2.49 -21.90
C ARG A 261 -2.36 -2.13 -21.01
N LEU A 262 -2.61 -1.89 -19.72
CA LEU A 262 -1.58 -1.59 -18.73
C LEU A 262 -0.56 -2.73 -18.62
N LEU A 263 -1.02 -3.97 -18.43
CA LEU A 263 -0.11 -5.11 -18.32
C LEU A 263 0.61 -5.39 -19.64
N ASN A 264 -0.06 -5.27 -20.79
CA ASN A 264 0.61 -5.40 -22.08
C ASN A 264 1.75 -4.38 -22.24
N HIS A 265 1.54 -3.14 -21.79
CA HIS A 265 2.61 -2.14 -21.78
C HIS A 265 3.83 -2.62 -20.99
N PHE A 266 3.63 -3.19 -19.80
CA PHE A 266 4.73 -3.74 -19.01
C PHE A 266 5.37 -4.96 -19.67
N VAL A 267 4.60 -5.86 -20.30
CA VAL A 267 5.14 -6.98 -21.08
C VAL A 267 6.11 -6.47 -22.16
N GLU A 268 5.74 -5.43 -22.91
CA GLU A 268 6.54 -4.89 -24.02
C GLU A 268 7.71 -3.99 -23.59
N LYS A 269 7.62 -3.30 -22.45
CA LYS A 269 8.60 -2.26 -22.05
C LYS A 269 9.52 -2.67 -20.91
N THR A 270 9.09 -3.58 -20.05
CA THR A 270 9.91 -4.06 -18.93
C THR A 270 11.21 -4.73 -19.39
N PRO A 271 11.29 -5.48 -20.51
CA PRO A 271 12.54 -6.10 -20.94
C PRO A 271 13.66 -5.09 -21.19
N ALA A 272 13.35 -4.00 -21.90
CA ALA A 272 14.31 -2.91 -22.16
C ALA A 272 14.75 -2.19 -20.88
N TYR A 273 13.86 -2.13 -19.88
CA TYR A 273 14.25 -1.75 -18.54
C TYR A 273 15.14 -2.86 -17.96
N ILE A 274 14.61 -3.96 -17.44
CA ILE A 274 15.33 -4.94 -16.61
C ILE A 274 16.57 -5.57 -17.28
N PHE A 275 16.53 -5.95 -18.55
CA PHE A 275 17.60 -6.74 -19.18
C PHE A 275 18.71 -5.90 -19.84
N ASN A 276 18.60 -4.57 -19.81
CA ASN A 276 19.52 -3.64 -20.48
C ASN A 276 19.71 -3.92 -22.00
N ASN A 277 18.75 -4.61 -22.63
CA ASN A 277 18.76 -4.94 -24.06
C ASN A 277 17.32 -5.06 -24.59
N THR A 278 17.16 -5.33 -25.89
CA THR A 278 15.84 -5.47 -26.53
C THR A 278 15.32 -6.91 -26.56
N SER A 279 15.92 -7.84 -25.82
CA SER A 279 15.42 -9.23 -25.81
C SER A 279 14.11 -9.28 -25.03
N ASP A 280 13.05 -9.78 -25.67
CA ASP A 280 11.76 -9.99 -25.03
C ASP A 280 11.82 -11.02 -23.89
N PHE A 281 10.74 -11.11 -23.12
CA PHE A 281 10.49 -12.32 -22.35
C PHE A 281 10.33 -13.51 -23.29
N HIS A 282 10.82 -14.68 -22.90
CA HIS A 282 10.57 -15.94 -23.62
C HIS A 282 9.18 -16.50 -23.28
N ILE A 283 8.74 -16.33 -22.02
CA ILE A 283 7.46 -16.81 -21.51
C ILE A 283 6.77 -15.70 -20.72
N VAL A 284 5.47 -15.50 -20.98
CA VAL A 284 4.58 -14.73 -20.10
C VAL A 284 3.49 -15.67 -19.61
N THR A 285 3.29 -15.72 -18.29
CA THR A 285 2.34 -16.61 -17.63
C THR A 285 1.62 -15.88 -16.51
N VAL A 286 0.64 -16.55 -15.90
CA VAL A 286 -0.13 -16.06 -14.75
C VAL A 286 -0.06 -17.04 -13.60
N ILE A 287 -0.29 -16.56 -12.39
CA ILE A 287 -0.73 -17.45 -11.31
C ILE A 287 -2.15 -17.94 -11.64
N PRO A 288 -2.36 -19.25 -11.81
CA PRO A 288 -3.63 -19.78 -12.30
C PRO A 288 -4.70 -19.67 -11.22
N SER A 289 -5.94 -19.61 -11.67
CA SER A 289 -7.09 -19.80 -10.81
C SER A 289 -7.16 -21.25 -10.37
N LYS A 290 -7.76 -21.48 -9.21
CA LYS A 290 -8.08 -22.85 -8.77
C LYS A 290 -9.16 -23.44 -9.66
N LYS A 291 -9.19 -24.76 -9.86
CA LYS A 291 -10.13 -25.44 -10.78
C LYS A 291 -11.60 -25.03 -10.60
N SER A 292 -12.04 -24.75 -9.37
CA SER A 292 -13.43 -24.36 -9.06
C SER A 292 -13.72 -22.85 -9.17
N LYS A 293 -12.72 -22.04 -9.55
CA LYS A 293 -12.82 -20.57 -9.62
C LYS A 293 -12.75 -20.07 -11.05
N ASN A 294 -13.31 -18.88 -11.25
CA ASN A 294 -13.24 -18.15 -12.52
C ASN A 294 -11.78 -17.95 -12.99
N PRO A 295 -11.39 -18.45 -14.19
CA PRO A 295 -10.04 -18.35 -14.75
C PRO A 295 -9.74 -16.95 -15.33
N ARG A 296 -9.95 -15.91 -14.51
CA ARG A 296 -9.92 -14.50 -14.96
C ARG A 296 -8.53 -14.04 -15.41
N LEU A 297 -7.45 -14.52 -14.77
CA LEU A 297 -6.09 -14.12 -15.12
C LEU A 297 -5.65 -14.81 -16.41
N GLU A 298 -6.03 -16.07 -16.57
CA GLU A 298 -5.84 -16.85 -17.79
C GLU A 298 -6.56 -16.20 -18.98
N ASN A 299 -7.83 -15.81 -18.78
CA ASN A 299 -8.61 -15.09 -19.78
C ASN A 299 -8.01 -13.70 -20.11
N MET A 300 -7.49 -13.00 -19.12
CA MET A 300 -6.77 -11.73 -19.31
C MET A 300 -5.48 -11.94 -20.11
N LEU A 301 -4.69 -12.98 -19.81
CA LEU A 301 -3.46 -13.28 -20.54
C LEU A 301 -3.75 -13.60 -22.01
N ASN A 302 -4.83 -14.33 -22.29
CA ASN A 302 -5.30 -14.59 -23.65
C ASN A 302 -5.74 -13.32 -24.41
N ARG A 303 -6.18 -12.28 -23.69
CA ARG A 303 -6.47 -10.97 -24.30
C ARG A 303 -5.20 -10.17 -24.55
N ILE A 304 -4.25 -10.21 -23.62
CA ILE A 304 -2.91 -9.59 -23.80
C ILE A 304 -2.23 -10.20 -25.03
N SER A 305 -2.22 -11.52 -25.19
CA SER A 305 -1.55 -12.20 -26.31
C SER A 305 -2.08 -11.81 -27.69
N ARG A 306 -3.33 -11.35 -27.79
CA ARG A 306 -3.94 -10.89 -29.04
C ARG A 306 -3.54 -9.47 -29.44
N ILE A 307 -3.14 -8.64 -28.47
CA ILE A 307 -2.79 -7.24 -28.68
C ILE A 307 -1.29 -6.97 -28.56
N SER A 308 -0.54 -7.89 -27.94
CA SER A 308 0.88 -7.71 -27.67
C SER A 308 1.72 -7.76 -28.94
N LYS A 309 2.73 -6.89 -29.00
CA LYS A 309 3.78 -6.92 -30.03
C LYS A 309 4.99 -7.75 -29.62
N SER A 310 5.00 -8.30 -28.41
CA SER A 310 6.06 -9.16 -27.90
C SER A 310 6.06 -10.51 -28.61
N THR A 311 7.26 -11.06 -28.83
CA THR A 311 7.48 -12.40 -29.39
C THR A 311 7.34 -13.52 -28.35
N ALA A 312 7.05 -13.17 -27.09
CA ALA A 312 6.93 -14.13 -25.99
C ALA A 312 5.84 -15.19 -26.22
N LYS A 313 6.04 -16.38 -25.66
CA LYS A 313 4.98 -17.38 -25.55
C LYS A 313 4.07 -17.03 -24.37
N PHE A 314 2.80 -16.74 -24.64
CA PHE A 314 1.78 -16.51 -23.61
C PHE A 314 1.16 -17.84 -23.18
N ILE A 315 1.49 -18.33 -21.98
CA ILE A 315 1.10 -19.65 -21.49
C ILE A 315 0.19 -19.49 -20.27
N PRO A 316 -1.15 -19.49 -20.42
CA PRO A 316 -2.07 -19.24 -19.31
C PRO A 316 -2.16 -20.38 -18.29
N ASP A 317 -1.75 -21.59 -18.68
CA ASP A 317 -1.87 -22.80 -17.87
C ASP A 317 -0.51 -23.44 -17.55
N LEU A 318 0.58 -22.64 -17.50
CA LEU A 318 1.92 -23.13 -17.17
C LEU A 318 1.92 -23.83 -15.81
N PHE A 319 1.23 -23.22 -14.85
CA PHE A 319 1.02 -23.77 -13.52
C PHE A 319 -0.38 -24.38 -13.39
N GLU A 320 -0.54 -25.26 -12.40
CA GLU A 320 -1.85 -25.74 -11.95
C GLU A 320 -1.88 -25.96 -10.43
N PHE A 321 -3.06 -25.76 -9.84
CA PHE A 321 -3.33 -26.15 -8.46
C PHE A 321 -3.95 -27.55 -8.39
N GLN A 322 -3.52 -28.35 -7.42
CA GLN A 322 -4.20 -29.60 -7.06
C GLN A 322 -5.64 -29.33 -6.58
N GLU A 323 -6.53 -30.32 -6.73
CA GLU A 323 -7.98 -30.17 -6.47
C GLU A 323 -8.32 -29.69 -5.06
N ASN A 324 -7.53 -30.09 -4.06
CA ASN A 324 -7.80 -29.81 -2.64
C ASN A 324 -7.08 -28.55 -2.11
N ALA A 325 -6.49 -27.73 -2.98
CA ALA A 325 -5.75 -26.54 -2.57
C ALA A 325 -6.65 -25.53 -1.82
N LYS A 326 -6.28 -25.14 -0.59
CA LYS A 326 -6.97 -24.17 0.28
C LYS A 326 -6.64 -22.73 -0.07
N SER A 327 -7.63 -21.83 0.06
CA SER A 327 -7.45 -20.41 -0.26
C SER A 327 -6.36 -19.78 0.62
N LEU A 328 -5.36 -19.13 0.03
CA LEU A 328 -4.27 -18.52 0.82
C LEU A 328 -4.76 -17.44 1.78
N LYS A 329 -5.87 -16.76 1.43
CA LYS A 329 -6.52 -15.75 2.28
C LYS A 329 -7.07 -16.33 3.59
N THR A 330 -7.39 -17.63 3.63
CA THR A 330 -7.86 -18.30 4.86
C THR A 330 -6.71 -18.78 5.73
N LEU A 331 -5.48 -18.74 5.20
CA LEU A 331 -4.28 -19.19 5.90
C LEU A 331 -3.62 -17.96 6.51
N GLY A 332 -3.56 -17.92 7.85
CA GLY A 332 -3.12 -16.76 8.62
C GLY A 332 -1.69 -16.34 8.32
N ARG A 333 -0.71 -17.00 8.94
CA ARG A 333 0.71 -16.64 8.84
C ARG A 333 1.31 -16.99 7.47
N LYS A 334 2.43 -16.32 7.12
CA LYS A 334 3.11 -16.49 5.82
C LYS A 334 3.57 -17.93 5.60
N GLU A 335 4.08 -18.59 6.64
CA GLU A 335 4.62 -19.95 6.58
C GLU A 335 3.54 -20.96 6.15
N ASN A 336 2.32 -20.78 6.68
CA ASN A 336 1.18 -21.62 6.30
C ASN A 336 0.81 -21.44 4.82
N ARG A 337 0.91 -20.22 4.29
CA ARG A 337 0.65 -19.93 2.87
C ARG A 337 1.74 -20.54 1.99
N GLN A 338 3.00 -20.38 2.36
CA GLN A 338 4.13 -20.98 1.64
C GLN A 338 4.02 -22.50 1.60
N HIS A 339 3.67 -23.12 2.74
CA HIS A 339 3.46 -24.56 2.83
C HIS A 339 2.34 -25.04 1.91
N GLU A 340 1.19 -24.36 1.92
CA GLU A 340 0.06 -24.67 1.04
C GLU A 340 0.44 -24.58 -0.45
N ILE A 341 1.18 -23.55 -0.84
CA ILE A 341 1.62 -23.38 -2.23
C ILE A 341 2.63 -24.48 -2.61
N GLY A 342 3.63 -24.73 -1.77
CA GLY A 342 4.63 -25.76 -2.01
C GLY A 342 4.01 -27.15 -2.18
N GLN A 343 2.93 -27.45 -1.47
CA GLN A 343 2.22 -28.72 -1.60
C GLN A 343 1.30 -28.80 -2.81
N ASN A 344 0.71 -27.69 -3.27
CA ASN A 344 -0.42 -27.75 -4.18
C ASN A 344 -0.20 -27.08 -5.54
N LEU A 345 0.78 -26.20 -5.70
CA LEU A 345 1.10 -25.58 -6.99
C LEU A 345 2.13 -26.45 -7.74
N ARG A 346 1.89 -26.72 -9.02
CA ARG A 346 2.78 -27.51 -9.89
C ARG A 346 2.94 -26.84 -11.24
N ILE A 347 4.01 -27.18 -11.95
CA ILE A 347 4.21 -26.84 -13.36
C ILE A 347 3.70 -28.03 -14.17
N LYS A 348 2.95 -27.80 -15.25
CA LYS A 348 2.49 -28.88 -16.12
C LYS A 348 3.66 -29.45 -16.92
N ASP A 349 3.83 -30.77 -16.89
CA ASP A 349 4.98 -31.48 -17.48
C ASP A 349 5.23 -31.14 -18.96
N LYS A 350 4.17 -30.91 -19.74
CA LYS A 350 4.25 -30.51 -21.16
C LYS A 350 5.07 -29.24 -21.42
N TYR A 351 5.33 -28.42 -20.41
CA TYR A 351 6.07 -27.17 -20.53
C TYR A 351 7.48 -27.21 -19.94
N SER A 352 7.85 -28.32 -19.27
CA SER A 352 9.15 -28.46 -18.60
C SER A 352 10.36 -28.10 -19.47
N THR A 353 10.32 -28.51 -20.74
CA THR A 353 11.41 -28.29 -21.71
C THR A 353 11.51 -26.83 -22.20
N LEU A 354 10.50 -26.00 -21.96
CA LEU A 354 10.48 -24.59 -22.39
C LEU A 354 11.13 -23.64 -21.37
N ILE A 355 11.32 -24.08 -20.13
CA ILE A 355 11.65 -23.21 -19.00
C ILE A 355 13.16 -22.96 -18.87
N GLY A 356 13.99 -23.93 -19.26
CA GLY A 356 15.45 -23.81 -19.18
C GLY A 356 15.97 -22.61 -19.98
N ASN A 357 16.82 -21.79 -19.36
CA ASN A 357 17.34 -20.53 -19.91
C ASN A 357 16.25 -19.53 -20.37
N ALA A 358 15.00 -19.68 -19.92
CA ALA A 358 13.92 -18.78 -20.29
C ALA A 358 13.96 -17.48 -19.46
N LYS A 359 13.55 -16.37 -20.08
CA LYS A 359 13.15 -15.13 -19.39
C LYS A 359 11.64 -15.19 -19.18
N ILE A 360 11.20 -15.22 -17.94
CA ILE A 360 9.81 -15.54 -17.58
C ILE A 360 9.21 -14.36 -16.83
N LEU A 361 8.07 -13.87 -17.32
CA LEU A 361 7.21 -12.94 -16.59
C LEU A 361 6.00 -13.67 -16.01
N ILE A 362 5.77 -13.55 -14.71
CA ILE A 362 4.61 -14.09 -14.01
C ILE A 362 3.70 -12.93 -13.60
N ILE A 363 2.45 -12.97 -14.02
CA ILE A 363 1.44 -11.96 -13.67
C ILE A 363 0.52 -12.51 -12.57
N ASP A 364 0.36 -11.75 -11.50
CA ASP A 364 -0.66 -11.99 -10.46
C ASP A 364 -1.50 -10.72 -10.27
N ASP A 365 -2.60 -10.80 -9.53
CA ASP A 365 -3.41 -9.62 -9.25
C ASP A 365 -2.96 -8.87 -7.98
N VAL A 366 -2.99 -9.53 -6.83
CA VAL A 366 -2.77 -8.89 -5.53
C VAL A 366 -1.76 -9.67 -4.71
N VAL A 367 -0.68 -8.99 -4.34
CA VAL A 367 0.31 -9.51 -3.39
C VAL A 367 -0.02 -9.05 -1.99
N THR A 368 0.04 -9.97 -1.02
CA THR A 368 0.02 -9.63 0.41
C THR A 368 1.42 -9.79 0.99
N THR A 369 1.93 -11.03 1.07
CA THR A 369 3.22 -11.39 1.71
C THR A 369 4.22 -12.02 0.73
N GLY A 370 4.04 -11.87 -0.58
CA GLY A 370 4.90 -12.48 -1.61
C GLY A 370 4.78 -14.00 -1.79
N ALA A 371 4.17 -14.73 -0.84
CA ALA A 371 4.17 -16.20 -0.78
C ALA A 371 3.80 -16.90 -2.11
N THR A 372 2.80 -16.39 -2.83
CA THR A 372 2.40 -16.91 -4.16
C THR A 372 3.53 -16.86 -5.17
N PHE A 373 4.17 -15.69 -5.30
CA PHE A 373 5.33 -15.53 -6.18
C PHE A 373 6.50 -16.38 -5.71
N GLU A 374 6.80 -16.38 -4.41
CA GLU A 374 7.88 -17.18 -3.84
C GLU A 374 7.73 -18.67 -4.19
N GLY A 375 6.52 -19.24 -4.04
CA GLY A 375 6.26 -20.62 -4.44
C GLY A 375 6.41 -20.85 -5.94
N ALA A 376 5.90 -19.94 -6.78
CA ALA A 376 6.04 -20.05 -8.24
C ALA A 376 7.50 -19.94 -8.71
N PHE A 377 8.26 -19.02 -8.12
CA PHE A 377 9.69 -18.83 -8.39
C PHE A 377 10.48 -20.08 -7.98
N ASN A 378 10.23 -20.61 -6.78
CA ASN A 378 10.90 -21.83 -6.30
C ASN A 378 10.66 -23.03 -7.23
N LEU A 379 9.43 -23.18 -7.75
CA LEU A 379 9.12 -24.22 -8.73
C LEU A 379 9.91 -24.02 -10.04
N LEU A 380 9.89 -22.81 -10.60
CA LEU A 380 10.60 -22.51 -11.85
C LEU A 380 12.12 -22.64 -11.72
N SER A 381 12.69 -22.22 -10.59
CA SER A 381 14.15 -22.26 -10.33
C SER A 381 14.74 -23.67 -10.47
N SER A 382 13.95 -24.71 -10.20
CA SER A 382 14.37 -26.11 -10.40
C SER A 382 14.70 -26.46 -11.87
N TYR A 383 14.17 -25.68 -12.82
CA TYR A 383 14.40 -25.83 -14.26
C TYR A 383 15.47 -24.86 -14.79
N ARG A 384 16.12 -24.07 -13.94
CA ARG A 384 17.20 -23.12 -14.28
C ARG A 384 16.83 -22.13 -15.42
N PRO A 385 15.79 -21.30 -15.24
CA PRO A 385 15.52 -20.18 -16.15
C PRO A 385 16.65 -19.14 -16.07
N GLU A 386 16.79 -18.31 -17.12
CA GLU A 386 17.75 -17.21 -17.13
C GLU A 386 17.32 -16.10 -16.17
N ARG A 387 16.02 -15.75 -16.18
CA ARG A 387 15.46 -14.74 -15.26
C ARG A 387 13.97 -14.98 -15.06
N ILE A 388 13.52 -14.85 -13.81
CA ILE A 388 12.10 -14.81 -13.44
C ILE A 388 11.78 -13.41 -12.92
N LEU A 389 10.69 -12.83 -13.38
CA LEU A 389 10.16 -11.56 -12.89
C LEU A 389 8.67 -11.71 -12.58
N GLY A 390 8.22 -11.19 -11.45
CA GLY A 390 6.83 -11.08 -11.08
C GLY A 390 6.28 -9.69 -11.40
N ILE A 391 4.99 -9.61 -11.70
CA ILE A 391 4.26 -8.35 -11.74
C ILE A 391 2.88 -8.52 -11.12
N CYS A 392 2.49 -7.59 -10.26
CA CYS A 392 1.16 -7.57 -9.67
C CYS A 392 0.46 -6.24 -9.88
N LEU A 393 -0.86 -6.29 -10.11
CA LEU A 393 -1.69 -5.08 -10.19
C LEU A 393 -1.61 -4.28 -8.90
N ALA A 394 -1.60 -4.94 -7.75
CA ALA A 394 -1.55 -4.26 -6.47
C ALA A 394 -0.85 -5.03 -5.37
N LYS A 395 -0.31 -4.31 -4.39
CA LYS A 395 0.07 -4.85 -3.09
C LYS A 395 -0.94 -4.44 -2.02
N THR A 396 -1.18 -5.34 -1.07
CA THR A 396 -2.14 -5.15 0.00
C THR A 396 -1.66 -4.08 0.98
N VAL A 397 -2.55 -3.14 1.33
CA VAL A 397 -2.41 -2.22 2.44
C VAL A 397 -3.23 -2.72 3.63
N SER A 398 -2.56 -2.92 4.77
CA SER A 398 -3.19 -3.32 6.03
C SER A 398 -2.57 -2.49 7.14
N VAL A 399 -3.31 -1.50 7.63
CA VAL A 399 -2.92 -0.76 8.82
C VAL A 399 -3.51 -1.50 10.03
N SER A 400 -2.69 -1.74 11.05
CA SER A 400 -3.10 -2.42 12.27
C SER A 400 -4.35 -1.77 12.87
N ALA A 401 -5.40 -2.57 13.04
CA ALA A 401 -6.61 -2.13 13.74
C ALA A 401 -6.36 -2.13 15.25
N GLU A 402 -6.93 -1.17 15.97
CA GLU A 402 -7.13 -1.31 17.41
C GLU A 402 -7.88 -2.63 17.68
N LEU A 403 -7.41 -3.39 18.68
CA LEU A 403 -8.07 -4.62 19.07
C LEU A 403 -9.44 -4.30 19.65
N LYS A 404 -10.50 -4.61 18.90
CA LYS A 404 -11.87 -4.54 19.41
C LYS A 404 -12.27 -5.87 20.04
N PHE A 405 -12.82 -5.81 21.25
CA PHE A 405 -13.32 -6.96 21.99
C PHE A 405 -14.84 -6.91 22.09
N CYS A 406 -15.46 -8.08 22.03
CA CYS A 406 -16.90 -8.27 22.09
C CYS A 406 -17.38 -7.98 23.52
N PRO A 407 -18.32 -7.05 23.73
CA PRO A 407 -18.85 -6.75 25.06
C PRO A 407 -19.55 -7.94 25.71
N ASP A 408 -20.17 -8.83 24.92
CA ASP A 408 -20.94 -9.96 25.44
C ASP A 408 -20.08 -11.11 25.96
N CYS A 409 -18.93 -11.37 25.34
CA CYS A 409 -18.13 -12.58 25.63
C CYS A 409 -16.62 -12.35 25.74
N GLY A 410 -16.14 -11.12 25.57
CA GLY A 410 -14.72 -10.76 25.63
C GLY A 410 -13.85 -11.28 24.48
N ARG A 411 -14.39 -12.10 23.56
CA ARG A 411 -13.65 -12.54 22.36
C ARG A 411 -13.36 -11.36 21.43
N ARG A 412 -12.34 -11.49 20.59
CA ARG A 412 -12.05 -10.47 19.59
C ARG A 412 -13.22 -10.29 18.63
N MET A 413 -13.43 -9.07 18.17
CA MET A 413 -14.31 -8.78 17.05
C MET A 413 -13.47 -8.64 15.78
N LYS A 414 -14.08 -8.95 14.63
CA LYS A 414 -13.50 -8.72 13.31
C LYS A 414 -14.46 -7.89 12.48
N LEU A 415 -13.92 -6.97 11.70
CA LEU A 415 -14.70 -6.26 10.72
C LEU A 415 -15.14 -7.25 9.62
N ARG A 416 -16.41 -7.17 9.25
CA ARG A 416 -17.06 -8.01 8.25
C ARG A 416 -17.84 -7.10 7.31
N THR A 417 -18.05 -7.59 6.09
CA THR A 417 -18.81 -6.88 5.05
C THR A 417 -20.10 -7.65 4.80
N ASN A 418 -21.22 -6.95 4.79
CA ASN A 418 -22.51 -7.52 4.43
C ASN A 418 -22.61 -7.62 2.90
N HIS A 419 -22.59 -8.85 2.37
CA HIS A 419 -22.61 -9.09 0.92
C HIS A 419 -23.89 -8.60 0.20
N LYS A 420 -24.95 -8.23 0.92
CA LYS A 420 -26.19 -7.73 0.30
C LYS A 420 -26.13 -6.25 -0.04
N ASP A 421 -25.41 -5.46 0.76
CA ASP A 421 -25.42 -3.99 0.66
C ASP A 421 -24.02 -3.35 0.78
N ASP A 422 -22.97 -4.18 0.85
CA ASP A 422 -21.56 -3.81 1.01
C ASP A 422 -21.26 -2.98 2.26
N THR A 423 -22.16 -2.97 3.25
CA THR A 423 -21.93 -2.25 4.52
C THR A 423 -21.01 -3.02 5.46
N HIS A 424 -20.14 -2.31 6.19
CA HIS A 424 -19.25 -2.92 7.17
C HIS A 424 -19.86 -2.94 8.58
N PHE A 425 -19.62 -4.03 9.29
CA PHE A 425 -20.01 -4.21 10.68
C PHE A 425 -18.97 -5.05 11.42
N TRP A 426 -18.84 -4.81 12.71
CA TRP A 426 -18.06 -5.65 13.62
C TRP A 426 -18.87 -6.90 13.97
N GLY A 427 -18.28 -8.09 13.77
CA GLY A 427 -18.87 -9.35 14.22
C GLY A 427 -17.93 -10.08 15.17
N CYS A 428 -18.48 -10.67 16.24
CA CYS A 428 -17.73 -11.50 17.17
C CYS A 428 -17.04 -12.68 16.43
N THR A 429 -15.79 -13.00 16.77
CA THR A 429 -15.13 -14.21 16.23
C THR A 429 -15.83 -15.50 16.69
N GLY A 430 -16.54 -15.44 17.81
CA GLY A 430 -17.33 -16.55 18.36
C GLY A 430 -18.62 -16.89 17.60
N PHE A 431 -18.90 -16.24 16.46
CA PHE A 431 -20.13 -16.46 15.69
C PHE A 431 -20.28 -17.90 15.17
N HIS A 432 -19.17 -18.57 14.87
CA HIS A 432 -19.14 -19.98 14.40
C HIS A 432 -18.47 -20.93 15.38
N GLU A 433 -18.22 -20.49 16.61
CA GLU A 433 -17.56 -21.30 17.63
C GLU A 433 -18.58 -21.74 18.69
N THR A 434 -18.19 -22.71 19.53
CA THR A 434 -18.98 -23.16 20.67
C THR A 434 -18.27 -22.76 21.97
N PRO A 435 -18.93 -22.05 22.91
CA PRO A 435 -20.29 -21.50 22.80
C PRO A 435 -20.37 -20.36 21.76
N GLN A 436 -21.52 -20.27 21.09
CA GLN A 436 -21.79 -19.32 20.02
C GLN A 436 -22.08 -17.93 20.59
N CYS A 437 -21.43 -16.90 20.05
CA CYS A 437 -21.73 -15.50 20.32
C CYS A 437 -22.11 -14.79 19.03
N LYS A 438 -23.37 -14.34 18.93
CA LYS A 438 -23.93 -13.69 17.73
C LYS A 438 -23.79 -12.15 17.73
N HIS A 439 -23.03 -11.60 18.68
CA HIS A 439 -22.89 -10.16 18.84
C HIS A 439 -22.32 -9.49 17.59
N THR A 440 -22.97 -8.40 17.18
CA THR A 440 -22.56 -7.55 16.06
C THR A 440 -22.76 -6.08 16.39
N GLU A 441 -21.90 -5.22 15.88
CA GLU A 441 -22.00 -3.76 16.02
C GLU A 441 -21.77 -3.09 14.67
N ASN A 442 -22.46 -1.99 14.39
CA ASN A 442 -22.19 -1.24 13.16
C ASN A 442 -20.79 -0.62 13.18
N MET A 443 -20.15 -0.51 12.02
CA MET A 443 -18.89 0.24 11.90
C MET A 443 -19.18 1.74 12.08
N ARG A 444 -18.51 2.37 13.06
CA ARG A 444 -18.58 3.83 13.23
C ARG A 444 -17.88 4.47 12.04
N ILE A 445 -18.55 5.40 11.36
CA ILE A 445 -17.96 6.19 10.29
C ILE A 445 -17.45 7.51 10.84
N LYS A 446 -18.28 8.19 11.64
CA LYS A 446 -17.99 9.47 12.30
C LYS A 446 -18.93 9.73 13.47
N GLU A 447 -18.72 10.85 14.15
CA GLU A 447 -19.65 11.36 15.17
C GLU A 447 -20.82 12.12 14.52
N CYS A 448 -22.01 11.96 15.08
CA CYS A 448 -23.22 12.65 14.67
C CYS A 448 -23.14 14.12 15.09
N PRO A 449 -23.19 15.07 14.14
CA PRO A 449 -23.08 16.48 14.48
C PRO A 449 -24.30 17.01 15.26
N SER A 450 -25.42 16.27 15.26
CA SER A 450 -26.64 16.68 15.98
C SER A 450 -26.66 16.23 17.44
N CYS A 451 -26.19 15.03 17.76
CA CYS A 451 -26.35 14.46 19.12
C CYS A 451 -25.07 13.88 19.72
N GLY A 452 -23.95 13.90 19.00
CA GLY A 452 -22.70 13.27 19.43
C GLY A 452 -22.70 11.73 19.35
N GLY A 453 -23.82 11.09 18.98
CA GLY A 453 -23.91 9.64 18.80
C GLY A 453 -23.11 9.14 17.59
N ASN A 454 -22.94 7.83 17.43
CA ASN A 454 -22.23 7.30 16.27
C ASN A 454 -23.07 7.39 15.00
N MET A 455 -22.42 7.69 13.88
CA MET A 455 -23.01 7.52 12.55
C MET A 455 -22.46 6.27 11.89
N TYR A 456 -23.33 5.51 11.23
CA TYR A 456 -22.98 4.34 10.45
C TYR A 456 -23.63 4.36 9.07
N GLN A 457 -23.07 3.57 8.15
CA GLN A 457 -23.50 3.49 6.76
C GLN A 457 -24.71 2.57 6.58
N LYS A 458 -25.68 3.02 5.80
CA LYS A 458 -26.89 2.28 5.43
C LYS A 458 -27.22 2.53 3.96
N ARG A 459 -27.95 1.61 3.33
CA ARG A 459 -28.42 1.73 1.95
C ARG A 459 -29.90 2.08 1.92
N ASN A 460 -30.28 3.07 1.11
CA ASN A 460 -31.68 3.44 0.94
C ASN A 460 -32.39 2.48 -0.05
N LYS A 461 -33.70 2.65 -0.26
CA LYS A 461 -34.49 1.80 -1.17
C LYS A 461 -34.03 1.87 -2.64
N LYS A 462 -33.34 2.94 -3.03
CA LYS A 462 -32.78 3.13 -4.38
C LYS A 462 -31.39 2.51 -4.53
N GLY A 463 -30.80 2.01 -3.45
CA GLY A 463 -29.45 1.50 -3.47
C GLY A 463 -28.36 2.55 -3.21
N GLU A 464 -28.71 3.75 -2.78
CA GLU A 464 -27.71 4.78 -2.49
C GLU A 464 -27.24 4.64 -1.03
N LEU A 465 -25.93 4.81 -0.81
CA LEU A 465 -25.34 4.77 0.52
C LEU A 465 -25.50 6.12 1.20
N PHE A 466 -25.94 6.11 2.46
CA PHE A 466 -26.05 7.29 3.31
C PHE A 466 -25.63 6.95 4.74
N LEU A 467 -25.26 7.97 5.52
CA LEU A 467 -24.98 7.83 6.94
C LEU A 467 -26.24 8.13 7.75
N THR A 468 -26.50 7.30 8.75
CA THR A 468 -27.58 7.50 9.72
C THR A 468 -27.03 7.47 11.13
N CYS A 469 -27.59 8.29 12.02
CA CYS A 469 -27.28 8.24 13.43
C CYS A 469 -27.77 6.90 14.05
N GLU A 470 -26.99 6.35 14.98
CA GLU A 470 -27.40 5.15 15.73
C GLU A 470 -28.61 5.37 16.62
N GLU A 471 -28.79 6.61 17.06
CA GLU A 471 -29.91 7.04 17.89
C GLU A 471 -31.20 7.29 17.07
N TYR A 472 -31.21 6.97 15.77
CA TYR A 472 -32.37 7.21 14.90
C TYR A 472 -33.61 6.43 15.34
N TYR A 473 -33.43 5.20 15.81
CA TYR A 473 -34.53 4.32 16.25
C TYR A 473 -34.58 4.10 17.76
N THR A 474 -33.79 4.87 18.53
CA THR A 474 -33.75 4.77 19.98
C THR A 474 -34.67 5.80 20.63
N VAL A 475 -34.73 5.79 21.97
CA VAL A 475 -35.48 6.79 22.76
C VAL A 475 -35.01 8.22 22.48
N ARG A 476 -33.73 8.42 22.11
CA ARG A 476 -33.19 9.73 21.76
C ARG A 476 -33.70 10.24 20.40
N ASN A 477 -34.15 9.36 19.50
CA ASN A 477 -34.80 9.67 18.22
C ASN A 477 -34.06 10.75 17.40
N CYS A 478 -32.72 10.67 17.34
CA CYS A 478 -31.91 11.60 16.55
C CYS A 478 -32.03 11.24 15.07
N ARG A 479 -32.80 12.02 14.31
CA ARG A 479 -33.08 11.77 12.89
C ARG A 479 -32.02 12.29 11.92
N TYR A 480 -30.82 12.61 12.42
CA TYR A 480 -29.76 13.12 11.56
C TYR A 480 -29.28 12.03 10.60
N THR A 481 -29.32 12.37 9.31
CA THR A 481 -28.82 11.58 8.20
C THR A 481 -28.04 12.48 7.26
N GLU A 482 -27.08 11.92 6.53
CA GLU A 482 -26.35 12.64 5.49
C GLU A 482 -25.95 11.70 4.35
N ASP A 483 -25.87 12.24 3.14
CA ASP A 483 -25.44 11.47 1.98
C ASP A 483 -23.91 11.28 1.98
N ILE A 484 -23.46 10.12 1.52
CA ILE A 484 -22.04 9.84 1.32
C ILE A 484 -21.70 10.29 -0.10
N LEU A 485 -21.10 11.49 -0.22
CA LEU A 485 -20.62 12.04 -1.50
C LEU A 485 -19.51 11.19 -2.11
#